data_AF-A0A136LJN9-F1
#
_entry.id   AF-A0A136LJN9-F1
#
_cell.length_a   1.000
_cell.length_b   1.000
_cell.length_c   1.000
_cell.angle_alpha   90.00
_cell.angle_beta   90.00
_cell.angle_gamma   90.00
#
_symmetry.space_group_name_H-M   'P 1'
#
loop_
_entity.id
_entity.type
_entity.pdbx_description
1 polymer ?
#
loop_
_entity_poly.entity_id
_entity_poly.type
_entity_poly.pdbx_seq_one_letter_code
_entity_poly.pdbx_strand_id
1 'polypeptide(L)'
;MRYLTLSELIYINGAVLDNDQIMTGKQKVRDIDLLEAAVYRPAASAFGEDAYPTLREKTAALLHSLARNHPFTDGNKRTAAVATVFMFEVNGQRVAWNQAEALNTFIAAAENRLDVPALAAWFPLEECPQSPEPDEARDVAAIRRILVEQKWLLDELQRR
;
A
#
# COMPACT_ATOMS: atom_id res chain seq x y z
N MET A 1 9.38 -3.17 -13.34
CA MET A 1 8.38 -2.82 -12.33
C MET A 1 9.11 -2.54 -11.02
N ARG A 2 8.74 -1.47 -10.33
CA ARG A 2 9.29 -1.10 -9.02
C ARG A 2 8.39 -1.65 -7.92
N TYR A 3 9.00 -2.23 -6.89
CA TYR A 3 8.32 -2.71 -5.68
C TYR A 3 8.62 -1.78 -4.52
N LEU A 4 7.67 -1.68 -3.58
CA LEU A 4 7.90 -0.96 -2.33
C LEU A 4 8.84 -1.77 -1.44
N THR A 5 9.75 -1.05 -0.80
CA THR A 5 10.70 -1.58 0.18
C THR A 5 10.11 -1.57 1.58
N LEU A 6 10.77 -2.31 2.46
CA LEU A 6 10.48 -2.32 3.90
C LEU A 6 10.53 -0.91 4.51
N SER A 7 11.57 -0.15 4.19
CA SER A 7 11.78 1.21 4.70
C SER A 7 10.69 2.17 4.25
N GLU A 8 10.23 2.07 2.99
CA GLU A 8 9.12 2.91 2.50
C GLU A 8 7.81 2.58 3.21
N LEU A 9 7.51 1.31 3.48
CA LEU A 9 6.30 0.94 4.23
C LEU A 9 6.37 1.39 5.70
N ILE A 10 7.53 1.31 6.33
CA ILE A 10 7.77 1.83 7.68
C ILE A 10 7.57 3.36 7.70
N TYR A 11 8.16 4.06 6.72
CA TYR A 11 7.99 5.50 6.58
C TYR A 11 6.52 5.88 6.37
N ILE A 12 5.81 5.19 5.48
CA ILE A 12 4.37 5.40 5.25
C ILE A 12 3.59 5.22 6.54
N ASN A 13 3.84 4.15 7.31
CA ASN A 13 3.13 3.91 8.56
C ASN A 13 3.41 5.03 9.57
N GLY A 14 4.67 5.42 9.74
CA GLY A 14 5.05 6.52 10.61
C GLY A 14 4.42 7.85 10.19
N ALA A 15 4.36 8.14 8.89
CA ALA A 15 3.74 9.36 8.37
C ALA A 15 2.21 9.36 8.52
N VAL A 16 1.55 8.21 8.34
CA VAL A 16 0.12 8.01 8.59
C VAL A 16 -0.24 8.22 10.06
N LEU A 17 0.65 7.84 10.97
CA LEU A 17 0.46 7.94 12.42
C LEU A 17 1.01 9.24 13.02
N ASP A 18 1.60 10.12 12.20
CA ASP A 18 2.33 11.30 12.65
C ASP A 18 3.36 10.98 13.76
N ASN A 19 4.14 9.90 13.53
CA ASN A 19 5.10 9.36 14.50
C ASN A 19 6.52 9.30 13.93
N ASP A 20 7.33 10.30 14.28
CA ASP A 20 8.74 10.41 13.94
C ASP A 20 9.59 9.22 14.40
N GLN A 21 9.26 8.58 15.53
CA GLN A 21 10.04 7.45 16.02
C GLN A 21 9.88 6.22 15.12
N ILE A 22 8.70 6.04 14.51
CA ILE A 22 8.48 5.01 13.50
C ILE A 22 9.16 5.40 12.19
N MET A 23 8.97 6.65 11.71
CA MET A 23 9.58 7.11 10.45
C MET A 23 11.11 7.01 10.46
N THR A 24 11.73 7.23 11.62
CA THR A 24 13.19 7.15 11.79
C THR A 24 13.68 5.75 12.22
N GLY A 25 12.78 4.76 12.30
CA GLY A 25 13.11 3.37 12.68
C GLY A 25 13.53 3.17 14.14
N LYS A 26 13.41 4.19 14.99
CA LYS A 26 13.71 4.12 16.42
C LYS A 26 12.69 3.28 17.19
N GLN A 27 11.43 3.30 16.75
CA GLN A 27 10.37 2.43 17.24
C GLN A 27 10.21 1.24 16.29
N LYS A 28 10.26 0.03 16.84
CA LYS A 28 10.06 -1.21 16.07
C LYS A 28 8.61 -1.33 15.61
N VAL A 29 8.42 -1.92 14.43
CA VAL A 29 7.11 -2.40 13.97
C VAL A 29 6.65 -3.57 14.85
N ARG A 30 5.35 -3.90 14.80
CA ARG A 30 4.78 -4.97 15.62
C ARG A 30 5.38 -6.32 15.24
N ASP A 31 5.42 -6.60 13.94
CA ASP A 31 5.89 -7.88 13.42
C ASP A 31 6.63 -7.63 12.10
N ILE A 32 7.94 -7.83 12.11
CA ILE A 32 8.80 -7.58 10.95
C ILE A 32 8.63 -8.68 9.90
N ASP A 33 8.39 -9.92 10.32
CA ASP A 33 8.27 -11.06 9.41
C ASP A 33 6.99 -10.95 8.59
N LEU A 34 5.90 -10.48 9.22
CA LEU A 34 4.65 -10.19 8.51
C LEU A 34 4.79 -9.02 7.53
N LEU A 35 5.62 -8.03 7.86
CA LEU A 35 5.88 -6.90 6.97
C LEU A 35 6.73 -7.33 5.77
N GLU A 36 7.78 -8.11 6.00
CA GLU A 36 8.60 -8.71 4.95
C GLU A 36 7.75 -9.60 4.03
N ALA A 37 6.89 -10.45 4.60
CA ALA A 37 5.96 -11.25 3.82
C ALA A 37 5.05 -10.37 2.93
N ALA A 38 4.60 -9.21 3.41
CA ALA A 38 3.83 -8.27 2.61
C ALA A 38 4.65 -7.65 1.47
N VAL A 39 5.91 -7.28 1.72
CA VAL A 39 6.84 -6.70 0.73
C VAL A 39 7.18 -7.70 -0.39
N TYR A 40 7.42 -8.96 -0.04
CA TYR A 40 7.85 -9.98 -1.01
C TYR A 40 6.70 -10.60 -1.80
N ARG A 41 5.48 -10.60 -1.24
CA ARG A 41 4.32 -11.26 -1.88
C ARG A 41 4.06 -10.78 -3.31
N PRO A 42 4.12 -9.49 -3.67
CA PRO A 42 3.96 -9.03 -5.05
C PRO A 42 4.94 -9.65 -6.06
N ALA A 43 6.11 -10.13 -5.61
CA ALA A 43 7.10 -10.77 -6.46
C ALA A 43 7.10 -12.31 -6.33
N ALA A 44 6.11 -12.89 -5.63
CA ALA A 44 6.02 -14.32 -5.42
C ALA A 44 5.78 -15.08 -6.73
N SER A 45 6.27 -16.32 -6.79
CA SER A 45 6.07 -17.23 -7.92
C SER A 45 5.36 -18.50 -7.48
N ALA A 46 4.54 -19.07 -8.35
CA ALA A 46 3.86 -20.35 -8.16
C ALA A 46 4.03 -21.21 -9.43
N PHE A 47 4.39 -22.49 -9.25
CA PHE A 47 4.62 -23.42 -10.36
C PHE A 47 5.64 -22.92 -11.43
N GLY A 48 6.61 -22.11 -11.01
CA GLY A 48 7.63 -21.54 -11.90
C GLY A 48 7.19 -20.28 -12.65
N GLU A 49 5.96 -19.81 -12.44
CA GLU A 49 5.42 -18.60 -13.06
C GLU A 49 5.17 -17.52 -12.02
N ASP A 50 5.08 -16.26 -12.47
CA ASP A 50 4.70 -15.13 -11.61
C ASP A 50 3.29 -15.36 -11.05
N ALA A 51 3.15 -15.38 -9.73
CA ALA A 51 1.86 -15.61 -9.08
C ALA A 51 0.90 -14.41 -9.27
N TYR A 52 1.43 -13.25 -9.64
CA TYR A 52 0.70 -12.01 -9.85
C TYR A 52 1.20 -11.34 -11.14
N PRO A 53 0.75 -11.78 -12.33
CA PRO A 53 1.31 -11.33 -13.61
C PRO A 53 1.19 -9.84 -13.89
N THR A 54 0.16 -9.17 -13.35
CA THR A 54 -0.11 -7.75 -13.61
C THR A 54 0.22 -6.84 -12.43
N LEU A 55 0.49 -5.55 -12.71
CA LEU A 55 0.65 -4.53 -11.65
C LEU A 55 -0.57 -4.50 -10.71
N ARG A 56 -1.77 -4.67 -11.25
CA ARG A 56 -3.01 -4.72 -10.47
C ARG A 56 -3.00 -5.86 -9.46
N GLU A 57 -2.63 -7.07 -9.89
CA GLU A 57 -2.55 -8.24 -9.01
C GLU A 57 -1.45 -8.09 -7.96
N LYS A 58 -0.30 -7.54 -8.35
CA LYS A 58 0.83 -7.27 -7.45
C LYS A 58 0.45 -6.26 -6.36
N THR A 59 -0.20 -5.16 -6.75
CA THR A 59 -0.69 -4.16 -5.80
C THR A 59 -1.82 -4.72 -4.92
N ALA A 60 -2.74 -5.51 -5.48
CA ALA A 60 -3.79 -6.19 -4.71
C ALA A 60 -3.20 -7.16 -3.66
N ALA A 61 -2.15 -7.90 -4.02
CA ALA A 61 -1.46 -8.80 -3.09
C ALA A 61 -0.79 -8.04 -1.94
N LEU A 62 -0.13 -6.92 -2.23
CA LEU A 62 0.46 -6.02 -1.22
C LEU A 62 -0.62 -5.47 -0.28
N LEU A 63 -1.67 -4.87 -0.86
CA LEU A 63 -2.83 -4.32 -0.15
C LEU A 63 -3.43 -5.36 0.81
N HIS A 64 -3.75 -6.54 0.27
CA HIS A 64 -4.38 -7.59 1.05
C HIS A 64 -3.48 -8.06 2.20
N SER A 65 -2.16 -8.21 1.98
CA SER A 65 -1.23 -8.57 3.05
C SER A 65 -1.17 -7.52 4.16
N LEU A 66 -1.03 -6.24 3.80
CA LEU A 66 -0.93 -5.16 4.77
C LEU A 66 -2.23 -4.97 5.57
N ALA A 67 -3.38 -5.05 4.90
CA ALA A 67 -4.67 -4.86 5.53
C ALA A 67 -5.05 -6.02 6.48
N ARG A 68 -4.66 -7.26 6.15
CA ARG A 68 -5.09 -8.47 6.88
C ARG A 68 -4.12 -8.97 7.93
N ASN A 69 -2.83 -8.88 7.67
CA ASN A 69 -1.84 -9.56 8.51
C ASN A 69 -1.37 -8.69 9.68
N HIS A 70 -1.80 -7.41 9.72
CA HIS A 70 -1.50 -6.49 10.81
C HIS A 70 -0.01 -6.40 11.21
N PRO A 71 0.93 -6.15 10.26
CA PRO A 71 2.36 -6.04 10.57
C PRO A 71 2.70 -4.83 11.48
N PHE A 72 1.83 -3.83 11.56
CA PHE A 72 1.97 -2.68 12.44
C PHE A 72 1.03 -2.74 13.64
N THR A 73 1.40 -2.06 14.72
CA THR A 73 0.55 -1.94 15.93
C THR A 73 -0.76 -1.20 15.62
N ASP A 74 -0.68 -0.14 14.81
CA ASP A 74 -1.83 0.63 14.34
C ASP A 74 -1.58 1.11 12.89
N GLY A 75 -2.63 1.59 12.22
CA GLY A 75 -2.52 2.23 10.93
C GLY A 75 -2.46 1.27 9.75
N ASN A 76 -2.65 -0.04 9.95
CA ASN A 76 -2.52 -1.05 8.88
C ASN A 76 -3.38 -0.74 7.64
N LYS A 77 -4.67 -0.43 7.82
CA LYS A 77 -5.58 -0.09 6.71
C LYS A 77 -5.17 1.19 5.97
N ARG A 78 -4.80 2.23 6.73
CA ARG A 78 -4.33 3.52 6.20
C ARG A 78 -2.99 3.37 5.48
N THR A 79 -2.07 2.59 6.04
CA THR A 79 -0.77 2.25 5.44
C THR A 79 -0.98 1.49 4.14
N ALA A 80 -1.89 0.51 4.12
CA ALA A 80 -2.23 -0.22 2.91
C ALA A 80 -2.81 0.70 1.82
N ALA A 81 -3.62 1.70 2.19
CA ALA A 81 -4.17 2.69 1.25
C ALA A 81 -3.08 3.55 0.61
N VAL A 82 -2.21 4.15 1.42
CA VAL A 82 -1.10 4.95 0.89
C VAL A 82 -0.13 4.10 0.07
N ALA A 83 0.21 2.89 0.53
CA ALA A 83 1.07 1.95 -0.19
C ALA A 83 0.47 1.52 -1.54
N THR A 84 -0.85 1.34 -1.61
CA THR A 84 -1.57 1.02 -2.86
C THR A 84 -1.41 2.15 -3.88
N VAL A 85 -1.68 3.39 -3.47
CA VAL A 85 -1.53 4.55 -4.36
C VAL A 85 -0.08 4.70 -4.80
N PHE A 86 0.85 4.62 -3.85
CA PHE A 86 2.28 4.78 -4.13
C PHE A 86 2.81 3.69 -5.07
N MET A 87 2.41 2.42 -4.88
CA MET A 87 2.78 1.31 -5.78
C MET A 87 2.31 1.55 -7.22
N PHE A 88 1.12 2.09 -7.42
CA PHE A 88 0.68 2.48 -8.76
C PHE A 88 1.49 3.64 -9.31
N GLU A 89 1.67 4.72 -8.54
CA GLU A 89 2.31 5.95 -9.02
C GLU A 89 3.76 5.72 -9.45
N VAL A 90 4.54 4.98 -8.67
CA VAL A 90 5.94 4.68 -9.01
C VAL A 90 6.06 3.78 -10.25
N ASN A 91 4.97 3.12 -10.63
CA ASN A 91 4.86 2.31 -11.85
C ASN A 91 4.04 2.99 -12.97
N GLY A 92 3.84 4.31 -12.91
CA GLY A 92 3.23 5.08 -13.99
C GLY A 92 1.71 4.94 -14.10
N GLN A 93 1.04 4.61 -12.99
CA GLN A 93 -0.42 4.57 -12.90
C GLN A 93 -0.89 5.44 -11.74
N ARG A 94 -1.97 6.18 -11.92
CA ARG A 94 -2.62 6.94 -10.85
C ARG A 94 -3.98 6.33 -10.56
N VAL A 95 -4.35 6.29 -9.29
CA VAL A 95 -5.70 5.88 -8.88
C VAL A 95 -6.70 7.00 -9.19
N ALA A 96 -7.83 6.63 -9.80
CA ALA A 96 -8.93 7.54 -10.13
C ALA A 96 -10.22 7.14 -9.40
N TRP A 97 -10.10 6.54 -8.22
CA TRP A 97 -11.25 6.01 -7.48
C TRP A 97 -12.13 7.09 -6.90
N ASN A 98 -13.41 6.77 -6.75
CA ASN A 98 -14.25 7.46 -5.77
C ASN A 98 -13.82 7.07 -4.36
N GLN A 99 -13.57 8.04 -3.48
CA GLN A 99 -13.03 7.74 -2.15
C GLN A 99 -13.99 6.91 -1.27
N ALA A 100 -15.31 7.06 -1.41
CA ALA A 100 -16.28 6.28 -0.64
C ALA A 100 -16.34 4.81 -1.10
N GLU A 101 -16.20 4.57 -2.40
CA GLU A 101 -16.08 3.21 -2.95
C GLU A 101 -14.75 2.57 -2.52
N ALA A 102 -13.66 3.34 -2.53
CA ALA A 102 -12.37 2.91 -2.02
C ALA A 102 -12.48 2.52 -0.54
N LEU A 103 -13.09 3.36 0.31
CA LEU A 103 -13.31 3.04 1.72
C LEU A 103 -13.96 1.67 1.92
N ASN A 104 -15.07 1.42 1.21
CA ASN A 104 -15.79 0.15 1.30
C ASN A 104 -14.93 -1.03 0.84
N THR A 105 -14.14 -0.83 -0.22
CA THR A 105 -13.26 -1.87 -0.78
C THR A 105 -12.12 -2.20 0.18
N PHE A 106 -11.49 -1.19 0.78
CA PHE A 106 -10.42 -1.39 1.76
C PHE A 106 -10.91 -2.06 3.05
N ILE A 107 -12.11 -1.71 3.52
CA ILE A 107 -12.76 -2.40 4.64
C ILE A 107 -13.04 -3.85 4.28
N ALA A 108 -13.62 -4.11 3.11
CA ALA A 108 -13.91 -5.47 2.66
C ALA A 108 -12.64 -6.31 2.49
N ALA A 109 -11.54 -5.74 2.00
CA ALA A 109 -10.24 -6.40 1.94
C ALA A 109 -9.71 -6.74 3.35
N ALA A 110 -9.77 -5.79 4.30
CA ALA A 110 -9.35 -6.00 5.69
C ALA A 110 -10.22 -7.06 6.41
N GLU A 111 -11.47 -7.24 6.00
CA GLU A 111 -12.39 -8.24 6.54
C GLU A 111 -12.35 -9.58 5.78
N ASN A 112 -11.49 -9.73 4.77
CA ASN A 112 -11.41 -10.91 3.90
C ASN A 112 -12.70 -11.21 3.12
N ARG A 113 -13.49 -10.18 2.85
CA ARG A 113 -14.67 -10.23 1.98
C ARG A 113 -14.32 -10.03 0.51
N LEU A 114 -13.12 -9.53 0.22
CA LEU A 114 -12.56 -9.42 -1.14
C LEU A 114 -11.16 -10.06 -1.16
N ASP A 115 -10.95 -10.93 -2.14
CA ASP A 115 -9.67 -11.58 -2.40
C ASP A 115 -8.80 -10.79 -3.38
N VAL A 116 -7.59 -11.28 -3.64
CA VAL A 116 -6.61 -10.60 -4.52
C VAL A 116 -7.13 -10.45 -5.96
N PRO A 117 -7.70 -11.48 -6.62
CA PRO A 117 -8.29 -11.31 -7.95
C PRO A 117 -9.40 -10.26 -8.00
N ALA A 118 -10.32 -10.24 -7.03
CA ALA A 118 -11.39 -9.26 -6.99
C ALA A 118 -10.87 -7.83 -6.80
N LEU A 119 -9.87 -7.65 -5.94
CA LEU A 119 -9.19 -6.36 -5.77
C LEU A 119 -8.48 -5.89 -7.05
N ALA A 120 -7.77 -6.80 -7.71
CA ALA A 120 -7.03 -6.49 -8.95
C ALA A 120 -7.96 -6.02 -10.08
N ALA A 121 -9.14 -6.64 -10.20
CA ALA A 121 -10.15 -6.29 -11.18
C ALA A 121 -10.79 -4.91 -10.93
N TRP A 122 -10.82 -4.45 -9.68
CA TRP A 122 -11.54 -3.23 -9.30
C TRP A 122 -10.80 -1.93 -9.62
N PHE A 123 -9.47 -1.87 -9.48
CA PHE A 123 -8.74 -0.59 -9.47
C PHE A 123 -9.07 0.33 -10.67
N PRO A 124 -9.64 1.53 -10.46
CA PRO A 124 -9.76 2.53 -11.52
C PRO A 124 -8.41 3.25 -11.66
N LEU A 125 -7.76 3.07 -12.80
CA LEU A 125 -6.41 3.57 -13.06
C LEU A 125 -6.37 4.48 -14.29
N GLU A 126 -5.54 5.51 -14.21
CA GLU A 126 -5.18 6.41 -15.29
C GLU A 126 -3.65 6.40 -15.47
N GLU A 127 -3.16 6.65 -16.69
CA GLU A 127 -1.72 6.75 -16.92
C GLU A 127 -1.13 8.00 -16.28
N CYS A 128 0.07 7.89 -15.71
CA CYS A 128 0.84 9.02 -15.22
C CYS A 128 2.34 8.85 -15.52
N PRO A 129 3.15 9.91 -15.44
CA PRO A 129 4.60 9.78 -15.58
C PRO A 129 5.17 8.78 -14.56
N GLN A 130 5.93 7.81 -15.04
CA GLN A 130 6.56 6.78 -14.20
C GLN A 130 7.79 7.31 -13.46
N SER A 131 8.06 6.74 -12.28
CA SER A 131 9.29 6.97 -11.50
C SER A 131 9.85 5.64 -10.99
N PRO A 132 10.44 4.83 -11.89
CA PRO A 132 10.77 3.43 -11.62
C PRO A 132 12.01 3.24 -10.74
N GLU A 133 12.84 4.28 -10.58
CA GLU A 133 14.01 4.25 -9.71
C GLU A 133 13.68 4.87 -8.33
N PRO A 134 14.06 4.21 -7.22
CA PRO A 134 13.94 4.78 -5.89
C PRO A 134 14.76 6.06 -5.73
N ASP A 135 14.14 7.09 -5.16
CA ASP A 135 14.74 8.39 -4.86
C ASP A 135 14.10 8.92 -3.57
N GLU A 136 14.84 8.88 -2.47
CA GLU A 136 14.30 9.17 -1.14
C GLU A 136 13.56 10.51 -1.09
N ALA A 137 14.13 11.58 -1.65
CA ALA A 137 13.53 12.91 -1.61
C ALA A 137 12.23 12.96 -2.42
N ARG A 138 12.22 12.35 -3.61
CA ARG A 138 11.03 12.29 -4.47
C ARG A 138 9.94 11.40 -3.88
N ASP A 139 10.32 10.26 -3.32
CA ASP A 139 9.41 9.29 -2.73
C ASP A 139 8.75 9.84 -1.48
N VAL A 140 9.52 10.51 -0.60
CA VAL A 140 8.99 11.24 0.55
C VAL A 140 8.00 12.32 0.11
N ALA A 141 8.33 13.09 -0.94
CA ALA A 141 7.44 14.12 -1.46
C ALA A 141 6.14 13.53 -2.05
N ALA A 142 6.24 12.42 -2.79
CA ALA A 142 5.09 11.70 -3.34
C ALA A 142 4.19 11.16 -2.22
N ILE A 143 4.76 10.49 -1.21
CA ILE A 143 4.00 9.96 -0.06
C ILE A 143 3.29 11.09 0.68
N ARG A 144 3.96 12.23 0.92
CA ARG A 144 3.34 13.40 1.55
C ARG A 144 2.19 13.97 0.71
N ARG A 145 2.33 14.03 -0.61
CA ARG A 145 1.25 14.41 -1.51
C ARG A 145 0.07 13.45 -1.41
N ILE A 146 0.32 12.14 -1.46
CA ILE A 146 -0.71 11.10 -1.35
C ILE A 146 -1.50 11.24 -0.04
N LEU A 147 -0.81 11.49 1.09
CA LEU A 147 -1.45 11.69 2.39
C LEU A 147 -2.45 12.86 2.37
N VAL A 148 -2.12 13.94 1.65
CA VAL A 148 -3.02 15.10 1.49
C VAL A 148 -4.17 14.77 0.55
N GLU A 149 -3.89 14.17 -0.62
CA GLU A 149 -4.91 13.86 -1.63
C GLU A 149 -5.94 12.82 -1.15
N GLN A 150 -5.47 11.84 -0.37
CA GLN A 150 -6.30 10.76 0.18
C GLN A 150 -6.77 11.04 1.60
N LYS A 151 -6.64 12.28 2.10
CA LYS A 151 -6.91 12.62 3.51
C LYS A 151 -8.27 12.13 3.99
N TRP A 152 -9.35 12.38 3.24
CA TRP A 152 -10.69 11.97 3.64
C TRP A 152 -10.80 10.44 3.78
N LEU A 153 -10.28 9.69 2.82
CA LEU A 153 -10.24 8.22 2.88
C LEU A 153 -9.46 7.73 4.12
N LEU A 154 -8.31 8.33 4.40
CA LEU A 154 -7.48 7.94 5.54
C LEU A 154 -8.16 8.25 6.88
N ASP A 155 -8.79 9.41 6.99
CA ASP A 155 -9.55 9.83 8.19
C ASP A 155 -10.74 8.87 8.45
N GLU A 156 -11.43 8.42 7.40
CA GLU A 156 -12.53 7.44 7.53
C GLU A 156 -12.04 6.02 7.85
N LEU A 157 -10.92 5.58 7.26
CA LEU A 157 -10.31 4.28 7.58
C LEU A 157 -9.83 4.18 9.03
N GLN A 158 -9.53 5.30 9.69
CA GLN A 158 -9.20 5.33 11.12
C GLN A 158 -10.42 5.12 12.03
N ARG A 159 -11.62 5.49 11.56
CA ARG A 159 -12.88 5.47 12.34
C ARG A 159 -13.60 4.12 12.28
N ARG A 160 -13.08 3.17 11.50
CA ARG A 160 -13.64 1.85 11.24
C ARG A 160 -12.61 0.80 11.64
#